data_AF-A0A5C1YJL8-F1
#
_entry.id   AF-A0A5C1YJL8-F1
#
_cell.length_a   1.000
_cell.length_b   1.000
_cell.length_c   1.000
_cell.angle_alpha   90.00
_cell.angle_beta   90.00
_cell.angle_gamma   90.00
#
_symmetry.space_group_name_H-M   'P 1'
#
loop_
_entity.id
_entity.type
_entity.pdbx_description
1 polymer ?
#
loop_
_entity_poly.entity_id
_entity_poly.type
_entity_poly.pdbx_seq_one_letter_code
_entity_poly.pdbx_strand_id
1 'polypeptide(L)'
;MRRRRTSSAILGLASACIAVALAGCTTPPPEPTFESTGRPVPSESVGPADAPVPTLMPDLSASENLPVFDYVNLAVVAANPAAGGRAFIDALTQAGFDKSKMEVTSDVTTRDEPADSIQFSVQFQGECLVGQFGPASGGYHGAVRPLLGTGRCLVGATVPIDW
;
A
#
# COMPACT_ATOMS: atom_id res chain seq x y z
N MET A 1 33.41 62.94 4.45
CA MET A 1 34.77 62.36 4.34
C MET A 1 34.68 60.84 4.43
N ARG A 2 35.02 60.18 3.32
CA ARG A 2 35.70 58.88 3.11
C ARG A 2 35.69 57.79 4.22
N ARG A 3 35.25 56.60 3.78
CA ARG A 3 35.65 55.21 4.14
C ARG A 3 35.14 54.60 5.46
N ARG A 4 34.30 53.57 5.30
CA ARG A 4 34.53 52.29 5.98
C ARG A 4 34.59 51.18 4.93
N ARG A 5 35.77 50.56 4.85
CA ARG A 5 36.10 49.45 3.96
C ARG A 5 35.68 48.15 4.63
N THR A 6 35.12 47.28 3.81
CA THR A 6 34.92 45.84 3.97
C THR A 6 36.22 45.09 4.27
N SER A 7 36.09 43.96 4.99
CA SER A 7 36.83 42.67 4.88
C SER A 7 36.41 41.83 6.10
N SER A 8 35.57 40.79 5.99
CA SER A 8 35.76 39.46 5.38
C SER A 8 36.78 38.56 6.11
N ALA A 9 36.28 37.38 6.47
CA ALA A 9 36.97 36.11 6.71
C ALA A 9 37.61 35.86 8.10
N ILE A 10 36.90 35.10 8.93
CA ILE A 10 37.52 34.05 9.76
C ILE A 10 36.62 32.81 9.64
N LEU A 11 37.07 31.87 8.82
CA LEU A 11 36.49 30.56 8.57
C LEU A 11 37.46 29.51 9.17
N GLY A 12 36.91 28.53 9.90
CA GLY A 12 37.57 27.25 10.16
C GLY A 12 38.14 27.11 11.57
N LEU A 13 37.46 26.32 12.41
CA LEU A 13 38.02 25.52 13.53
C LEU A 13 36.89 24.83 14.31
N ALA A 14 36.25 23.81 13.75
CA ALA A 14 35.32 22.94 14.51
C ALA A 14 35.14 21.55 13.87
N SER A 15 36.23 20.89 13.46
CA SER A 15 36.16 19.63 12.71
C SER A 15 37.10 18.53 13.24
N ALA A 16 37.41 18.51 14.55
CA ALA A 16 38.32 17.50 15.09
C ALA A 16 38.06 17.14 16.57
N CYS A 17 36.93 16.49 16.89
CA CYS A 17 36.70 15.92 18.24
C CYS A 17 36.00 14.55 18.27
N ILE A 18 35.96 13.77 17.19
CA ILE A 18 35.35 12.43 17.20
C ILE A 18 36.34 11.39 16.69
N ALA A 19 37.31 11.00 17.52
CA ALA A 19 38.30 9.97 17.14
C ALA A 19 38.79 9.07 18.29
N VAL A 20 38.15 9.05 19.47
CA VAL A 20 38.66 8.23 20.60
C VAL A 20 37.51 7.63 21.41
N ALA A 21 37.00 6.45 21.00
CA ALA A 21 36.24 5.54 21.88
C ALA A 21 35.94 4.16 21.23
N LEU A 22 36.93 3.45 20.68
CA LEU A 22 36.76 2.03 20.30
C LEU A 22 37.86 1.14 20.91
N ALA A 23 37.97 1.14 22.24
CA ALA A 23 38.66 0.08 22.97
C ALA A 23 37.60 -0.79 23.66
N GLY A 24 36.98 -1.70 22.89
CA GLY A 24 36.06 -2.71 23.40
C GLY A 24 36.82 -3.97 23.79
N CYS A 25 36.65 -4.41 25.04
CA CYS A 25 37.25 -5.59 25.64
C CYS A 25 36.91 -6.88 24.88
N THR A 26 37.92 -7.71 24.58
CA THR A 26 37.73 -9.08 24.11
C THR A 26 37.79 -10.04 25.28
N THR A 27 36.65 -10.65 25.60
CA THR A 27 36.53 -11.82 26.48
C THR A 27 36.21 -13.03 25.60
N PRO A 28 37.00 -14.11 25.63
CA PRO A 28 36.65 -15.32 24.90
C PRO A 28 35.42 -15.99 25.54
N PRO A 29 34.41 -16.36 24.74
CA PRO A 29 33.21 -17.04 25.25
C PRO A 29 33.50 -18.50 25.63
N PRO A 30 32.74 -19.08 26.58
CA PRO A 30 32.84 -20.49 26.92
C PRO A 30 32.41 -21.39 25.75
N GLU A 31 33.05 -22.56 25.63
CA GLU A 31 32.72 -23.57 24.62
C GLU A 31 31.26 -24.05 24.75
N PRO A 32 30.48 -24.09 23.65
CA PRO A 32 29.13 -24.58 23.69
C PRO A 32 29.12 -26.11 23.85
N THR A 33 28.43 -26.58 24.87
CA THR A 33 27.99 -27.98 24.96
C THR A 33 26.85 -28.17 23.96
N PHE A 34 27.06 -29.00 22.94
CA PHE A 34 26.00 -29.37 22.00
C PHE A 34 25.11 -30.43 22.65
N GLU A 35 23.98 -30.02 23.20
CA GLU A 35 22.85 -30.93 23.41
C GLU A 35 22.27 -31.30 22.04
N SER A 36 22.16 -32.60 21.78
CA SER A 36 21.53 -33.13 20.57
C SER A 36 20.03 -32.83 20.61
N THR A 37 19.66 -31.63 20.19
CA THR A 37 18.28 -31.24 19.98
C THR A 37 17.78 -32.02 18.76
N GLY A 38 16.77 -32.87 18.98
CA GLY A 38 16.15 -33.66 17.92
C GLY A 38 15.82 -32.78 16.71
N ARG A 39 16.15 -33.27 15.51
CA ARG A 39 15.88 -32.60 14.24
C ARG A 39 14.38 -32.22 14.18
N PRO A 40 14.03 -30.95 13.93
CA PRO A 40 12.63 -30.61 13.69
C PRO A 40 12.14 -31.43 12.50
N VAL A 41 11.05 -32.17 12.72
CA VAL A 41 10.35 -32.86 11.64
C VAL A 41 9.83 -31.78 10.69
N PRO A 42 10.01 -31.91 9.36
CA PRO A 42 9.43 -30.97 8.42
C PRO A 42 7.92 -30.87 8.69
N SER A 43 7.45 -29.68 9.05
CA SER A 43 6.03 -29.40 9.05
C SER A 43 5.55 -29.51 7.61
N GLU A 44 4.52 -30.31 7.35
CA GLU A 44 3.89 -30.39 6.04
C GLU A 44 3.44 -28.99 5.65
N SER A 45 4.12 -28.39 4.68
CA SER A 45 3.68 -27.15 4.06
C SER A 45 2.42 -27.47 3.26
N VAL A 46 1.26 -27.03 3.75
CA VAL A 46 0.03 -26.98 2.94
C VAL A 46 0.38 -26.23 1.65
N GLY A 47 0.09 -26.85 0.51
CA GLY A 47 0.42 -26.28 -0.79
C GLY A 47 -0.33 -24.97 -1.04
N PRO A 48 0.12 -24.10 -1.96
CA PRO A 48 -0.52 -22.81 -2.25
C PRO A 48 -2.01 -22.89 -2.67
N ALA A 49 -2.52 -24.09 -2.97
CA ALA A 49 -3.87 -24.33 -3.49
C ALA A 49 -4.96 -24.47 -2.40
N ASP A 50 -4.60 -24.64 -1.12
CA ASP A 50 -5.58 -24.88 -0.04
C ASP A 50 -5.77 -23.66 0.88
N ALA A 51 -5.24 -22.49 0.51
CA ALA A 51 -5.50 -21.27 1.25
C ALA A 51 -7.00 -20.92 1.16
N PRO A 52 -7.69 -20.68 2.28
CA PRO A 52 -9.11 -20.34 2.27
C PRO A 52 -9.34 -19.03 1.52
N VAL A 53 -10.40 -18.98 0.70
CA VAL A 53 -10.83 -17.75 0.03
C VAL A 53 -11.20 -16.70 1.09
N PRO A 54 -10.57 -15.52 1.09
CA PRO A 54 -10.90 -14.46 2.04
C PRO A 54 -12.39 -14.10 1.93
N THR A 55 -13.06 -14.01 3.07
CA THR A 55 -14.48 -13.64 3.15
C THR A 55 -14.62 -12.27 3.80
N LEU A 56 -15.52 -11.44 3.29
CA LEU A 56 -15.81 -10.12 3.84
C LEU A 56 -16.27 -10.24 5.30
N MET A 57 -15.70 -9.42 6.18
CA MET A 57 -16.02 -9.34 7.60
C MET A 57 -16.56 -7.93 7.90
N PRO A 58 -17.89 -7.71 7.80
CA PRO A 58 -18.49 -6.38 7.87
C PRO A 58 -18.18 -5.61 9.15
N ASP A 59 -18.01 -6.32 10.28
CA ASP A 59 -17.81 -5.73 11.60
C ASP A 59 -16.33 -5.39 11.91
N LEU A 60 -15.40 -5.73 11.01
CA LEU A 60 -13.96 -5.47 11.16
C LEU A 60 -13.50 -4.26 10.35
N SER A 61 -12.30 -3.76 10.63
CA SER A 61 -11.75 -2.55 9.97
C SER A 61 -11.53 -2.72 8.46
N ALA A 62 -11.26 -1.61 7.77
CA ALA A 62 -10.84 -1.63 6.37
C ALA A 62 -9.52 -2.40 6.20
N SER A 63 -8.56 -2.22 7.10
CA SER A 63 -7.28 -2.96 7.06
C SER A 63 -7.44 -4.47 7.16
N GLU A 64 -8.38 -4.94 7.98
CA GLU A 64 -8.68 -6.37 8.13
C GLU A 64 -9.41 -6.94 6.91
N ASN A 65 -10.12 -6.09 6.15
CA ASN A 65 -10.82 -6.47 4.92
C ASN A 65 -10.02 -6.19 3.64
N LEU A 66 -8.84 -5.55 3.73
CA LEU A 66 -7.97 -5.31 2.57
C LEU A 66 -7.62 -6.59 1.81
N PRO A 67 -7.31 -7.74 2.47
CA PRO A 67 -7.06 -8.98 1.74
C PRO A 67 -8.24 -9.47 0.90
N VAL A 68 -9.48 -9.23 1.34
CA VAL A 68 -10.70 -9.57 0.58
C VAL A 68 -10.83 -8.66 -0.64
N PHE A 69 -10.64 -7.36 -0.42
CA PHE A 69 -10.64 -6.36 -1.49
C PHE A 69 -9.61 -6.69 -2.58
N ASP A 70 -8.37 -6.97 -2.18
CA ASP A 70 -7.28 -7.34 -3.09
C ASP A 70 -7.55 -8.65 -3.82
N TYR A 71 -8.06 -9.66 -3.12
CA TYR A 71 -8.41 -10.95 -3.72
C TYR A 71 -9.44 -10.78 -4.86
N VAL A 72 -10.50 -10.01 -4.61
CA VAL A 72 -11.56 -9.75 -5.61
C VAL A 72 -11.01 -8.98 -6.81
N ASN A 73 -10.26 -7.91 -6.58
CA ASN A 73 -9.75 -7.08 -7.67
C ASN A 73 -8.68 -7.78 -8.50
N LEU A 74 -7.81 -8.58 -7.88
CA LEU A 74 -6.84 -9.40 -8.60
C LEU A 74 -7.53 -10.46 -9.48
N ALA A 75 -8.66 -11.03 -9.03
CA ALA A 75 -9.45 -11.93 -9.86
C ALA A 75 -10.02 -11.23 -11.10
N VAL A 76 -10.48 -9.98 -10.97
CA VAL A 76 -10.91 -9.15 -12.12
C VAL A 76 -9.76 -8.95 -13.12
N VAL A 77 -8.58 -8.58 -12.63
CA VAL A 77 -7.39 -8.37 -13.49
C VAL A 77 -6.96 -9.65 -14.18
N ALA A 78 -6.97 -10.78 -13.47
CA ALA A 78 -6.63 -12.08 -14.04
C ALA A 78 -7.61 -12.52 -15.14
N ALA A 79 -8.90 -12.21 -14.98
CA ALA A 79 -9.93 -12.51 -15.96
C ALA A 79 -9.90 -11.54 -17.17
N ASN A 80 -9.61 -10.27 -16.93
CA ASN A 80 -9.54 -9.25 -17.97
C ASN A 80 -8.43 -8.21 -17.67
N PRO A 81 -7.27 -8.29 -18.34
CA PRO A 81 -6.18 -7.32 -18.14
C PRO A 81 -6.51 -5.92 -18.69
N ALA A 82 -7.61 -5.76 -19.43
CA ALA A 82 -8.14 -4.49 -19.90
C ALA A 82 -9.43 -4.08 -19.16
N ALA A 83 -9.63 -4.58 -17.93
CA ALA A 83 -10.80 -4.26 -17.12
C ALA A 83 -10.93 -2.75 -16.87
N GLY A 84 -12.11 -2.20 -17.14
CA GLY A 84 -12.51 -0.85 -16.74
C GLY A 84 -13.13 -0.84 -15.33
N GLY A 85 -13.39 0.35 -14.81
CA GLY A 85 -13.87 0.61 -13.46
C GLY A 85 -15.15 -0.13 -13.11
N ARG A 86 -16.10 -0.23 -14.07
CA ARG A 86 -17.34 -0.99 -13.88
C ARG A 86 -17.08 -2.43 -13.45
N ALA A 87 -16.10 -3.12 -14.05
CA ALA A 87 -15.80 -4.51 -13.73
C ALA A 87 -15.36 -4.70 -12.27
N PHE A 88 -14.58 -3.75 -11.74
CA PHE A 88 -14.17 -3.76 -10.34
C PHE A 88 -15.35 -3.50 -9.39
N ILE A 89 -16.20 -2.51 -9.70
CA ILE A 89 -17.39 -2.22 -8.90
C ILE A 89 -18.38 -3.40 -8.90
N ASP A 90 -18.61 -4.02 -10.05
CA ASP A 90 -19.48 -5.20 -10.18
C ASP A 90 -18.95 -6.37 -9.32
N ALA A 91 -17.66 -6.66 -9.41
CA ALA A 91 -17.02 -7.74 -8.65
C ALA A 91 -17.04 -7.47 -7.14
N LEU A 92 -16.75 -6.24 -6.70
CA LEU A 92 -16.82 -5.86 -5.29
C LEU A 92 -18.25 -5.92 -4.75
N THR A 93 -19.24 -5.51 -5.56
CA THR A 93 -20.66 -5.62 -5.19
C THR A 93 -21.05 -7.09 -5.03
N GLN A 94 -20.61 -7.96 -5.93
CA GLN A 94 -20.84 -9.41 -5.84
C GLN A 94 -20.15 -10.03 -4.60
N ALA A 95 -19.01 -9.49 -4.19
CA ALA A 95 -18.31 -9.90 -2.96
C ALA A 95 -18.96 -9.35 -1.67
N GLY A 96 -20.02 -8.55 -1.78
CA GLY A 96 -20.81 -8.05 -0.66
C GLY A 96 -20.45 -6.65 -0.16
N PHE A 97 -19.54 -5.93 -0.84
CA PHE A 97 -19.29 -4.54 -0.52
C PHE A 97 -20.48 -3.66 -0.95
N ASP A 98 -20.80 -2.64 -0.14
CA ASP A 98 -21.92 -1.74 -0.42
C ASP A 98 -21.60 -0.80 -1.60
N LYS A 99 -22.27 -1.01 -2.73
CA LYS A 99 -22.14 -0.20 -3.94
C LYS A 99 -22.42 1.30 -3.72
N SER A 100 -23.31 1.65 -2.79
CA SER A 100 -23.61 3.05 -2.46
C SER A 100 -22.46 3.78 -1.77
N LYS A 101 -21.48 3.02 -1.27
CA LYS A 101 -20.24 3.51 -0.64
C LYS A 101 -19.05 3.55 -1.60
N MET A 102 -19.30 3.30 -2.89
CA MET A 102 -18.24 3.21 -3.88
C MET A 102 -18.08 4.49 -4.70
N GLU A 103 -16.84 4.73 -5.09
CA GLU A 103 -16.46 5.78 -6.02
C GLU A 103 -15.55 5.19 -7.09
N VAL A 104 -15.63 5.72 -8.32
CA VAL A 104 -14.77 5.29 -9.43
C VAL A 104 -14.49 6.46 -10.38
N THR A 105 -13.26 6.55 -10.88
CA THR A 105 -12.87 7.54 -11.89
C THR A 105 -13.35 7.14 -13.28
N SER A 106 -13.31 8.08 -14.24
CA SER A 106 -13.62 7.77 -15.64
C SER A 106 -12.65 6.75 -16.23
N ASP A 107 -13.17 5.83 -17.04
CA ASP A 107 -12.37 4.87 -17.83
C ASP A 107 -11.75 5.50 -19.08
N VAL A 108 -12.18 6.71 -19.45
CA VAL A 108 -11.70 7.45 -20.61
C VAL A 108 -11.25 8.86 -20.25
N THR A 109 -10.28 9.37 -21.01
CA THR A 109 -9.80 10.75 -20.93
C THR A 109 -10.76 11.70 -21.65
N THR A 110 -10.50 13.01 -21.56
CA THR A 110 -11.26 14.02 -22.30
C THR A 110 -11.05 13.98 -23.82
N ARG A 111 -10.15 13.12 -24.31
CA ARG A 111 -9.94 12.85 -25.74
C ARG A 111 -10.52 11.50 -26.18
N ASP A 112 -11.38 10.90 -25.36
CA ASP A 112 -11.97 9.58 -25.61
C ASP A 112 -10.93 8.44 -25.75
N GLU A 113 -9.76 8.62 -25.14
CA GLU A 113 -8.71 7.59 -25.03
C GLU A 113 -8.88 6.81 -23.72
N PRO A 114 -8.52 5.51 -23.65
CA PRO A 114 -8.51 4.78 -22.39
C PRO A 114 -7.65 5.49 -21.34
N ALA A 115 -8.13 5.54 -20.10
CA ALA A 115 -7.37 6.09 -18.99
C ALA A 115 -6.15 5.19 -18.70
N ASP A 116 -4.96 5.81 -18.58
CA ASP A 116 -3.72 5.09 -18.26
C ASP A 116 -3.73 4.48 -16.84
N SER A 117 -4.59 5.01 -15.97
CA SER A 117 -4.90 4.43 -14.67
C SER A 117 -6.28 4.88 -14.21
N ILE A 118 -7.04 3.93 -13.70
CA ILE A 118 -8.31 4.17 -13.03
C ILE A 118 -8.15 3.97 -11.53
N GLN A 119 -8.93 4.71 -10.74
CA GLN A 119 -9.05 4.53 -9.30
C GLN A 119 -10.49 4.25 -8.94
N PHE A 120 -10.66 3.34 -7.99
CA PHE A 120 -11.95 3.01 -7.41
C PHE A 120 -11.79 2.81 -5.91
N SER A 121 -12.88 2.93 -5.17
CA SER A 121 -12.82 2.78 -3.71
C SER A 121 -14.14 2.32 -3.11
N VAL A 122 -14.07 1.83 -1.88
CA VAL A 122 -15.22 1.57 -1.01
C VAL A 122 -14.97 2.26 0.32
N GLN A 123 -15.88 3.15 0.76
CA GLN A 123 -15.90 3.61 2.14
C GLN A 123 -16.31 2.43 3.03
N PHE A 124 -15.45 2.07 3.99
CA PHE A 124 -15.62 0.91 4.84
C PHE A 124 -15.17 1.22 6.26
N GLN A 125 -16.08 1.10 7.24
CA GLN A 125 -15.82 1.38 8.66
C GLN A 125 -15.07 2.69 8.97
N GLY A 126 -15.42 3.77 8.27
CA GLY A 126 -14.81 5.10 8.47
C GLY A 126 -13.47 5.32 7.76
N GLU A 127 -12.96 4.31 7.07
CA GLU A 127 -11.78 4.38 6.20
C GLU A 127 -12.17 4.09 4.74
N CYS A 128 -11.20 4.10 3.85
CA CYS A 128 -11.36 3.83 2.44
C CYS A 128 -10.46 2.69 2.00
N LEU A 129 -11.05 1.65 1.43
CA LEU A 129 -10.34 0.70 0.60
C LEU A 129 -10.21 1.30 -0.79
N VAL A 130 -8.99 1.61 -1.22
CA VAL A 130 -8.71 2.25 -2.50
C VAL A 130 -7.95 1.29 -3.39
N GLY A 131 -8.49 1.05 -4.59
CA GLY A 131 -7.86 0.31 -5.67
C GLY A 131 -7.41 1.26 -6.78
N GLN A 132 -6.23 1.00 -7.33
CA GLN A 132 -5.73 1.64 -8.53
C GLN A 132 -5.32 0.56 -9.52
N PHE A 133 -5.68 0.73 -10.80
CA PHE A 133 -5.35 -0.22 -11.85
C PHE A 133 -5.05 0.48 -13.18
N GLY A 134 -4.05 -0.01 -13.91
CA GLY A 134 -3.72 0.46 -15.26
C GLY A 134 -2.24 0.34 -15.61
N PRO A 135 -1.88 0.57 -16.87
CA PRO A 135 -0.49 0.52 -17.32
C PRO A 135 0.42 1.54 -16.61
N ALA A 136 -0.06 2.76 -16.36
CA ALA A 136 0.76 3.79 -15.70
C ALA A 136 0.95 3.54 -14.20
N SER A 137 0.08 2.75 -13.56
CA SER A 137 0.27 2.31 -12.18
C SER A 137 1.17 1.07 -12.06
N GLY A 138 1.48 0.38 -13.17
CA GLY A 138 2.23 -0.87 -13.14
C GLY A 138 1.39 -2.10 -12.77
N GLY A 139 0.07 -2.03 -12.99
CA GLY A 139 -0.88 -3.06 -12.60
C GLY A 139 -1.78 -2.63 -11.45
N TYR A 140 -2.30 -3.62 -10.72
CA TYR A 140 -3.22 -3.38 -9.59
C TYR A 140 -2.47 -3.09 -8.29
N HIS A 141 -2.97 -2.10 -7.56
CA HIS A 141 -2.53 -1.75 -6.22
C HIS A 141 -3.73 -1.44 -5.33
N GLY A 142 -3.83 -2.13 -4.19
CA GLY A 142 -4.78 -1.83 -3.12
C GLY A 142 -4.12 -1.13 -1.95
N ALA A 143 -4.85 -0.24 -1.27
CA ALA A 143 -4.40 0.39 -0.04
C ALA A 143 -5.58 0.85 0.83
N VAL A 144 -5.35 0.91 2.14
CA VAL A 144 -6.24 1.63 3.07
C VAL A 144 -5.83 3.09 3.14
N ARG A 145 -6.82 3.98 3.04
CA ARG A 145 -6.65 5.43 3.18
C ARG A 145 -7.67 5.99 4.16
N PRO A 146 -7.32 7.06 4.90
CA PRO A 146 -8.29 7.78 5.70
C PRO A 146 -9.35 8.43 4.79
N LEU A 147 -10.56 8.59 5.31
CA LEU A 147 -11.58 9.38 4.64
C LEU A 147 -11.09 10.82 4.46
N LEU A 148 -11.36 11.40 3.30
CA LEU A 148 -11.02 12.80 3.04
C LEU A 148 -11.93 13.72 3.85
N GLY A 149 -11.48 14.95 4.11
CA GLY A 149 -12.30 15.96 4.79
C GLY A 149 -13.62 16.31 4.07
N THR A 150 -13.75 15.91 2.81
CA THR A 150 -14.98 15.99 2.01
C THR A 150 -15.99 14.88 2.31
N GLY A 151 -15.64 13.90 3.15
CA GLY A 151 -16.43 12.69 3.39
C GLY A 151 -16.33 11.64 2.28
N ARG A 152 -15.44 11.84 1.32
CA ARG A 152 -15.20 10.97 0.15
C ARG A 152 -13.90 10.20 0.27
N CYS A 153 -13.72 9.19 -0.56
CA CYS A 153 -12.51 8.39 -0.64
C CYS A 153 -11.54 8.84 -1.73
N LEU A 154 -12.03 9.34 -2.87
CA LEU A 154 -11.19 9.71 -4.00
C LEU A 154 -11.02 11.23 -4.14
N VAL A 155 -9.83 11.63 -4.60
CA VAL A 155 -9.54 13.01 -4.98
C VAL A 155 -9.88 13.18 -6.47
N GLY A 156 -10.55 14.29 -6.80
CA GLY A 156 -10.87 14.66 -8.18
C GLY A 156 -12.28 14.25 -8.60
N ALA A 157 -12.47 14.11 -9.92
CA ALA A 157 -13.75 13.78 -10.51
C ALA A 157 -13.98 12.26 -10.55
N THR A 158 -15.18 11.84 -10.16
CA THR A 158 -15.66 10.47 -10.25
C THR A 158 -16.90 10.44 -11.10
N VAL A 159 -17.20 9.29 -11.69
CA VAL A 159 -18.42 9.08 -12.46
C VAL A 159 -19.53 8.53 -11.56
N PRO A 160 -20.81 8.84 -11.83
CA PRO A 160 -21.93 8.19 -11.18
C PRO A 160 -21.92 6.67 -11.39
N ILE A 161 -22.38 5.93 -10.39
CA ILE A 161 -22.55 4.48 -10.46
C ILE A 161 -24.06 4.17 -10.44
N ASP A 162 -24.75 4.56 -11.51
CA ASP A 162 -26.22 4.50 -11.66
C ASP A 162 -26.72 3.28 -12.45
N TRP A 163 -25.82 2.34 -12.69
CA TRP A 163 -25.97 1.29 -13.67
C TRP A 163 -26.20 -0.09 -13.05
#